data_AF-A0A1F7S1B0-F1
#
_entry.id   AF-A0A1F7S1B0-F1
#
_cell.length_a   1.000
_cell.length_b   1.000
_cell.length_c   1.000
_cell.angle_alpha   90.00
_cell.angle_beta   90.00
_cell.angle_gamma   90.00
#
_symmetry.space_group_name_H-M   'P 1'
#
loop_
_entity.id
_entity.type
_entity.pdbx_description
1 polymer ?
#
loop_
_entity_poly.entity_id
_entity_poly.type
_entity_poly.pdbx_seq_one_letter_code
_entity_poly.pdbx_strand_id
1 'polypeptide(L)'
;MVQYLWLILLGFGVGTYGTFIGAGGGFVLVPVLLLLYPHENPEIITSISLAVVFFNALSGSWAYGRMKRIDYKSGLLFSIATVPGAILGALSTAYINRRLFDAILGILMIAGSIFLLFYSKKREGLNRDQTSFSHYQKYCRERRGFI
;
A
#
# COMPACT_ATOMS: atom_id res chain seq x y z
N MET A 1 14.92 26.93 1.30
CA MET A 1 14.88 26.37 2.67
C MET A 1 13.50 25.80 3.02
N VAL A 2 12.40 26.53 2.80
CA VAL A 2 11.01 26.08 3.09
C VAL A 2 10.58 24.83 2.30
N GLN A 3 11.05 24.69 1.06
CA GLN A 3 10.70 23.58 0.16
C GLN A 3 11.17 22.21 0.66
N TYR A 4 12.32 22.15 1.35
CA TYR A 4 12.84 20.90 1.93
C TYR A 4 12.04 20.44 3.15
N LEU A 5 11.49 21.39 3.92
CA LEU A 5 10.68 21.08 5.10
C LEU A 5 9.37 20.36 4.70
N TRP A 6 8.78 20.76 3.57
CA TRP A 6 7.58 20.13 3.03
C TRP A 6 7.85 18.69 2.57
N LEU A 7 9.01 18.43 1.97
CA LEU A 7 9.41 17.08 1.55
C LEU A 7 9.59 16.13 2.74
N ILE A 8 10.09 16.62 3.87
CA ILE A 8 10.23 15.81 5.10
C ILE A 8 8.85 15.44 5.65
N LEU A 9 7.92 16.39 5.74
CA LEU A 9 6.55 16.13 6.18
C LEU A 9 5.83 15.15 5.24
N LEU A 10 6.01 15.32 3.94
CA LEU A 10 5.41 14.46 2.93
C LEU A 10 5.99 13.04 3.02
N GLY A 11 7.32 12.90 3.12
CA GLY A 11 8.00 11.62 3.30
C GLY A 11 7.57 10.91 4.57
N PHE A 12 7.43 11.64 5.68
CA PHE A 12 6.96 11.09 6.96
C PHE A 12 5.50 10.64 6.87
N GLY A 13 4.62 11.47 6.28
CA GLY A 13 3.21 11.13 6.06
C GLY A 13 3.04 9.90 5.17
N VAL A 14 3.68 9.89 4.00
CA VAL A 14 3.59 8.79 3.03
C VAL A 14 4.26 7.52 3.55
N GLY A 15 5.38 7.62 4.26
CA GLY A 15 6.05 6.46 4.86
C GLY A 15 5.22 5.82 5.96
N THR A 16 4.64 6.64 6.84
CA THR A 16 3.74 6.16 7.91
C THR A 16 2.50 5.52 7.29
N TYR A 17 1.78 6.24 6.42
CA TYR A 17 0.57 5.72 5.77
C TYR A 17 0.85 4.47 4.92
N GLY A 18 1.98 4.46 4.21
CA GLY A 18 2.42 3.35 3.38
C GLY A 18 2.77 2.08 4.16
N THR A 19 3.38 2.22 5.33
CA THR A 19 3.67 1.09 6.23
C THR A 19 2.44 0.61 6.99
N PHE A 20 1.50 1.50 7.33
CA PHE A 20 0.19 1.12 7.87
C PHE A 20 -0.65 0.30 6.88
N ILE A 21 -0.67 0.71 5.60
CA ILE A 21 -1.36 -0.05 4.53
C ILE A 21 -0.64 -1.37 4.22
N GLY A 22 0.65 -1.49 4.56
CA GLY A 22 1.46 -2.67 4.28
C GLY A 22 1.97 -2.78 2.84
N ALA A 23 1.76 -1.74 2.02
CA ALA A 23 2.21 -1.69 0.63
C ALA A 23 3.50 -0.86 0.43
N GLY A 24 4.10 -0.33 1.50
CA GLY A 24 5.38 0.39 1.44
C GLY A 24 5.32 1.83 0.92
N GLY A 25 4.12 2.35 0.60
CA GLY A 25 3.87 3.76 0.24
C GLY A 25 4.31 4.17 -1.16
N GLY A 26 5.01 3.32 -1.90
CA GLY A 26 5.58 3.64 -3.22
C GLY A 26 4.55 4.00 -4.28
N PHE A 27 3.42 3.32 -4.28
CA PHE A 27 2.34 3.58 -5.24
C PHE A 27 1.73 4.98 -5.10
N VAL A 28 1.85 5.61 -3.92
CA VAL A 28 1.45 7.02 -3.69
C VAL A 28 2.64 7.94 -3.91
N LEU A 29 3.82 7.55 -3.45
CA LEU A 29 5.02 8.38 -3.51
C LEU A 29 5.43 8.69 -4.95
N VAL A 30 5.42 7.70 -5.85
CA VAL A 30 5.78 7.88 -7.28
C VAL A 30 4.93 8.95 -7.97
N PRO A 31 3.58 8.86 -8.03
CA PRO A 31 2.77 9.88 -8.69
C PRO A 31 2.88 11.25 -8.01
N VAL A 32 3.02 11.31 -6.69
CA VAL A 32 3.23 12.59 -5.98
C VAL A 32 4.55 13.24 -6.41
N LEU A 33 5.64 12.47 -6.49
CA LEU A 33 6.94 13.01 -6.94
C LEU A 33 6.90 13.41 -8.42
N LEU A 34 6.20 12.68 -9.29
CA LEU A 34 6.03 13.03 -10.70
C LEU A 34 5.27 14.36 -10.87
N LEU A 35 4.28 14.62 -10.00
CA LEU A 35 3.53 15.89 -9.99
C LEU A 35 4.36 17.05 -9.41
N LEU A 36 5.21 16.78 -8.42
CA LEU A 36 6.05 17.78 -7.78
C LEU A 36 7.27 18.15 -8.65
N TYR A 37 7.80 17.18 -9.40
CA TYR A 37 8.95 17.32 -10.30
C TYR A 37 8.56 16.93 -11.75
N PRO A 38 7.75 17.75 -12.44
CA PRO A 38 7.28 17.45 -13.79
C PRO A 38 8.37 17.53 -14.86
N HIS A 39 9.47 18.24 -14.59
CA HIS A 39 10.58 18.45 -15.54
C HIS A 39 11.71 17.41 -15.41
N GLU A 40 11.71 16.62 -14.34
CA GLU A 40 12.75 15.62 -14.08
C GLU A 40 12.45 14.29 -14.79
N ASN A 41 13.49 13.54 -15.11
CA ASN A 41 13.34 12.25 -15.78
C ASN A 41 12.56 11.26 -14.89
N PRO A 42 11.54 10.55 -15.42
CA PRO A 42 10.74 9.61 -14.63
C PRO A 42 11.58 8.48 -14.04
N GLU A 43 12.66 8.07 -14.73
CA GLU A 43 13.60 7.06 -14.26
C GLU A 43 14.29 7.43 -12.93
N ILE A 44 14.68 8.68 -12.77
CA ILE A 44 15.32 9.18 -11.54
C ILE A 44 14.29 9.18 -10.40
N ILE A 45 13.08 9.65 -10.67
CA ILE A 45 11.99 9.70 -9.69
C ILE A 45 11.61 8.29 -9.21
N THR A 46 11.49 7.33 -10.13
CA THR A 46 11.19 5.94 -9.76
C THR A 46 12.31 5.33 -8.95
N SER A 47 13.57 5.65 -9.26
CA SER A 47 14.73 5.15 -8.52
C SER A 47 14.74 5.65 -7.07
N ILE A 48 14.48 6.95 -6.87
CA ILE A 48 14.38 7.55 -5.53
C ILE A 48 13.24 6.89 -4.75
N SER A 49 12.07 6.74 -5.36
CA SER A 49 10.94 6.08 -4.70
C SER A 49 11.24 4.63 -4.34
N LEU A 50 11.95 3.89 -5.19
CA LEU A 50 12.31 2.50 -4.93
C LEU A 50 13.20 2.37 -3.70
N ALA A 51 14.17 3.29 -3.55
CA ALA A 51 15.01 3.36 -2.36
C ALA A 51 14.18 3.67 -1.10
N VAL A 52 13.26 4.65 -1.16
CA VAL A 52 12.39 4.98 -0.02
C VAL A 52 11.50 3.80 0.37
N VAL A 53 10.90 3.13 -0.62
CA VAL A 53 10.06 1.94 -0.40
C VAL A 53 10.87 0.81 0.23
N PHE A 54 12.12 0.61 -0.19
CA PHE A 54 13.01 -0.38 0.39
C PHE A 54 13.25 -0.13 1.89
N PHE A 55 13.62 1.09 2.27
CA PHE A 55 13.80 1.44 3.69
C PHE A 55 12.50 1.34 4.49
N ASN A 56 11.36 1.77 3.91
CA ASN A 56 10.05 1.63 4.55
C ASN A 56 9.66 0.16 4.76
N ALA A 57 9.89 -0.68 3.75
CA ALA A 57 9.59 -2.11 3.82
C ALA A 57 10.49 -2.81 4.84
N LEU A 58 11.76 -2.44 4.92
CA LEU A 58 12.69 -2.97 5.92
C LEU A 58 12.25 -2.59 7.35
N SER A 59 11.94 -1.30 7.55
CA SER A 59 11.44 -0.79 8.84
C SER A 59 10.11 -1.45 9.24
N GLY A 60 9.17 -1.53 8.31
CA GLY A 60 7.88 -2.20 8.52
C GLY A 60 8.05 -3.68 8.83
N SER A 61 8.86 -4.40 8.05
CA SER A 61 9.12 -5.83 8.28
C SER A 61 9.75 -6.08 9.65
N TRP A 62 10.67 -5.21 10.09
CA TRP A 62 11.24 -5.29 11.43
C TRP A 62 10.17 -5.08 12.52
N ALA A 63 9.34 -4.05 12.38
CA ALA A 63 8.26 -3.74 13.32
C ALA A 63 7.23 -4.88 13.41
N TYR A 64 6.77 -5.40 12.26
CA TYR A 64 5.84 -6.53 12.21
C TYR A 64 6.47 -7.84 12.69
N GLY A 65 7.78 -8.02 12.47
CA GLY A 65 8.53 -9.20 12.92
C GLY A 65 8.61 -9.31 14.44
N ARG A 66 8.78 -8.16 15.12
CA ARG A 66 8.74 -8.10 16.60
C ARG A 66 7.40 -8.54 17.16
N MET A 67 6.30 -8.38 16.41
CA MET A 67 4.96 -8.81 16.81
C MET A 67 4.69 -10.31 16.57
N LYS A 68 5.66 -11.09 16.05
CA LYS A 68 5.53 -12.54 15.73
C LYS A 68 4.30 -12.91 14.87
N ARG A 69 3.77 -11.96 14.10
CA ARG A 69 2.62 -12.17 13.19
C ARG A 69 3.02 -12.35 11.72
N ILE A 70 4.30 -12.57 11.44
CA ILE A 70 4.77 -12.77 10.06
C ILE A 70 4.58 -14.24 9.68
N ASP A 71 3.78 -14.48 8.64
CA ASP A 71 3.77 -15.75 7.93
C ASP A 71 4.92 -15.79 6.92
N TYR A 72 6.01 -16.43 7.32
CA TYR A 72 7.22 -16.57 6.50
C TYR A 72 6.98 -17.36 5.22
N LYS A 73 5.99 -18.28 5.18
CA LYS A 73 5.68 -19.05 3.96
C LYS A 73 5.07 -18.14 2.90
N SER A 74 4.08 -17.33 3.28
CA SER A 74 3.48 -16.36 2.36
C SER A 74 4.49 -15.31 1.92
N GLY A 75 5.33 -14.80 2.85
CA GLY A 75 6.39 -13.84 2.52
C GLY A 75 7.38 -14.37 1.48
N LEU A 76 7.81 -15.63 1.58
CA LEU A 76 8.71 -16.24 0.61
C LEU A 76 8.05 -16.35 -0.78
N LEU A 77 6.79 -16.77 -0.83
CA LEU A 77 6.06 -16.91 -2.09
C LEU A 77 5.88 -15.55 -2.80
N PHE A 78 5.54 -14.51 -2.03
CA PHE A 78 5.48 -13.14 -2.55
C PHE A 78 6.85 -12.66 -3.01
N SER A 79 7.92 -12.90 -2.25
CA SER A 79 9.27 -12.48 -2.65
C SER A 79 9.70 -13.08 -3.99
N ILE A 80 9.43 -14.38 -4.21
CA ILE A 80 9.77 -15.06 -5.47
C ILE A 80 8.98 -14.48 -6.65
N ALA A 81 7.73 -14.05 -6.44
CA ALA A 81 6.91 -13.42 -7.48
C ALA A 81 7.31 -11.94 -7.70
N THR A 82 7.62 -11.20 -6.63
CA THR A 82 7.90 -9.76 -6.68
C THR A 82 9.27 -9.46 -7.26
N VAL A 83 10.32 -10.22 -6.96
CA VAL A 83 11.67 -9.98 -7.48
C VAL A 83 11.72 -9.91 -9.02
N PRO A 84 11.28 -10.94 -9.77
CA PRO A 84 11.29 -10.89 -11.23
C PRO A 84 10.34 -9.82 -11.77
N GLY A 85 9.17 -9.62 -11.14
CA GLY A 85 8.23 -8.57 -11.53
C GLY A 85 8.80 -7.16 -11.38
N ALA A 86 9.51 -6.90 -10.28
CA ALA A 86 10.14 -5.60 -10.01
C ALA A 86 11.31 -5.34 -10.97
N ILE A 87 12.12 -6.35 -11.27
CA ILE A 87 13.24 -6.22 -12.23
C ILE A 87 12.69 -5.95 -13.64
N LEU A 88 11.72 -6.74 -14.10
CA LEU A 88 11.08 -6.53 -15.42
C LEU A 88 10.38 -5.17 -15.51
N GLY A 89 9.71 -4.75 -14.43
CA GLY A 89 9.09 -3.44 -14.34
C GLY A 89 10.12 -2.32 -14.46
N ALA A 90 11.17 -2.36 -13.64
CA ALA A 90 12.24 -1.36 -13.63
C ALA A 90 12.90 -1.21 -15.01
N LEU A 91 13.27 -2.34 -15.65
CA LEU A 91 13.86 -2.35 -16.99
C LEU A 91 12.90 -1.77 -18.04
N SER A 92 11.61 -2.12 -17.98
CA SER A 92 10.62 -1.62 -18.94
C SER A 92 10.45 -0.10 -18.83
N THR A 93 10.58 0.47 -17.63
CA THR A 93 10.43 1.92 -17.41
C THR A 93 11.44 2.76 -18.21
N ALA A 94 12.66 2.25 -18.43
CA ALA A 94 13.70 2.96 -19.16
C ALA A 94 13.39 3.13 -20.67
N TYR A 95 12.54 2.27 -21.23
CA TYR A 95 12.19 2.30 -22.66
C TYR A 95 10.86 3.02 -22.93
N ILE A 96 10.14 3.47 -21.89
CA ILE A 96 8.80 4.04 -22.00
C ILE A 96 8.86 5.58 -21.96
N ASN A 97 8.14 6.22 -22.87
CA ASN A 97 8.02 7.68 -22.91
C ASN A 97 7.23 8.22 -21.69
N ARG A 98 7.63 9.38 -21.14
CA ARG A 98 7.07 9.98 -19.92
C ARG A 98 5.53 10.05 -19.91
N ARG A 99 4.92 10.49 -21.01
CA ARG A 99 3.45 10.56 -21.12
C ARG A 99 2.77 9.20 -20.96
N LEU A 100 3.38 8.15 -21.51
CA LEU A 100 2.83 6.80 -21.45
C LEU A 100 2.98 6.23 -20.04
N PHE A 101 4.12 6.48 -19.38
CA PHE A 101 4.35 6.09 -18.00
C PHE A 101 3.34 6.75 -17.04
N ASP A 102 3.15 8.06 -17.17
CA ASP A 102 2.20 8.82 -16.35
C ASP A 102 0.75 8.35 -16.61
N ALA A 103 0.40 8.04 -17.87
CA ALA A 103 -0.92 7.51 -18.22
C ALA A 103 -1.16 6.11 -17.63
N ILE A 104 -0.18 5.20 -17.73
CA ILE A 104 -0.28 3.84 -17.17
C ILE A 104 -0.41 3.90 -15.65
N LEU A 105 0.42 4.70 -14.97
CA LEU A 105 0.34 4.89 -13.52
C LEU A 105 -1.00 5.51 -13.11
N GLY A 106 -1.49 6.51 -13.85
CA GLY A 106 -2.77 7.16 -13.60
C GLY A 106 -3.94 6.19 -13.73
N ILE A 107 -3.98 5.39 -14.80
CA ILE A 107 -4.98 4.34 -15.01
C ILE A 107 -4.92 3.29 -13.90
N LEU A 108 -3.73 2.88 -13.47
CA LEU A 108 -3.55 1.90 -12.40
C LEU A 108 -4.05 2.45 -11.05
N MET A 109 -3.82 3.73 -10.76
CA MET A 109 -4.37 4.42 -9.58
C MET A 109 -5.90 4.51 -9.61
N ILE A 110 -6.48 4.89 -10.75
CA ILE A 110 -7.94 4.97 -10.91
C ILE A 110 -8.56 3.58 -10.76
N ALA A 111 -7.99 2.56 -11.42
CA ALA A 111 -8.43 1.18 -11.31
C ALA A 111 -8.34 0.67 -9.86
N GLY A 112 -7.23 0.96 -9.16
CA GLY A 112 -7.06 0.63 -7.75
C GLY A 112 -8.10 1.30 -6.85
N SER A 113 -8.38 2.59 -7.07
CA SER A 113 -9.42 3.33 -6.35
C SER A 113 -10.80 2.73 -6.56
N ILE A 114 -11.17 2.44 -7.82
CA ILE A 114 -12.44 1.81 -8.17
C ILE A 114 -12.55 0.43 -7.52
N PHE A 115 -11.51 -0.41 -7.65
CA PHE A 115 -11.48 -1.75 -7.04
C PHE A 115 -11.69 -1.67 -5.53
N LEU A 116 -11.03 -0.73 -4.85
CA LEU A 116 -11.14 -0.55 -3.41
C LEU A 116 -12.56 -0.13 -3.01
N LEU A 117 -13.24 0.73 -3.79
CA LEU A 117 -14.64 1.09 -3.56
C LEU A 117 -15.59 -0.10 -3.74
N PHE A 118 -15.43 -0.88 -4.81
CA PHE A 118 -16.23 -2.08 -5.05
C PHE A 118 -16.00 -3.16 -3.99
N TYR A 119 -14.76 -3.31 -3.52
CA TYR A 119 -14.41 -4.29 -2.48
C TYR A 119 -14.83 -3.82 -1.08
N SER A 120 -14.77 -2.51 -0.80
CA SER A 120 -15.25 -1.91 0.45
C SER A 120 -16.74 -2.17 0.64
N LYS A 121 -17.54 -2.00 -0.42
CA LYS A 121 -18.98 -2.30 -0.40
C LYS A 121 -19.30 -3.75 -0.01
N LYS A 122 -18.43 -4.70 -0.35
CA LYS A 122 -18.57 -6.11 0.03
C LYS A 122 -18.15 -6.37 1.49
N ARG A 123 -17.17 -5.65 2.02
CA ARG A 123 -16.72 -5.77 3.43
C ARG A 123 -17.68 -5.14 4.44
N GLU A 124 -18.36 -4.05 4.07
CA GLU A 124 -19.38 -3.43 4.94
C GLU A 124 -20.57 -4.36 5.22
N GLY A 125 -20.94 -5.20 4.26
CA GLY A 125 -21.95 -6.25 4.46
C GLY A 125 -21.51 -7.31 5.47
N LEU A 126 -20.26 -7.79 5.36
CA LEU A 126 -19.72 -8.86 6.20
C LEU A 126 -19.54 -8.41 7.67
N ASN A 127 -19.07 -7.18 7.90
CA ASN A 127 -18.86 -6.67 9.25
C ASN A 127 -20.19 -6.45 10.01
N ARG A 128 -21.27 -6.08 9.30
CA ARG A 128 -22.63 -5.99 9.87
C ARG A 128 -23.19 -7.35 10.30
N ASP A 129 -22.96 -8.41 9.51
CA ASP A 129 -23.42 -9.75 9.88
C ASP A 129 -22.68 -10.30 11.11
N GLN A 130 -21.38 -10.04 11.24
CA GLN A 130 -20.57 -10.48 12.39
C GLN A 130 -20.96 -9.79 13.70
N THR A 131 -21.23 -8.48 13.66
CA THR A 131 -21.69 -7.72 14.84
C THR A 131 -23.09 -8.16 15.25
N SER A 132 -23.98 -8.46 14.29
CA SER A 132 -25.32 -8.98 14.57
C SER A 132 -25.30 -10.39 15.18
N PHE A 133 -24.43 -11.29 14.68
CA PHE A 133 -24.26 -12.64 15.24
C PHE A 133 -23.69 -12.61 16.67
N SER A 134 -22.70 -11.77 16.94
CA SER A 134 -22.14 -11.60 18.30
C SER A 134 -23.19 -11.09 19.30
N HIS A 135 -24.01 -10.12 18.89
CA HIS A 135 -25.08 -9.57 19.72
C HIS A 135 -26.22 -10.58 19.96
N TYR A 136 -26.59 -11.36 18.94
CA TYR A 136 -27.62 -12.39 19.06
C TYR A 136 -27.18 -13.55 19.97
N GLN A 137 -25.92 -13.96 19.88
CA GLN A 137 -25.38 -15.02 20.73
C GLN A 137 -25.31 -14.59 22.20
N LYS A 138 -25.02 -13.30 22.47
CA LYS A 138 -25.07 -12.72 23.81
C LYS A 138 -26.50 -12.67 24.36
N TYR A 139 -27.46 -12.24 23.54
CA TYR A 139 -28.89 -12.21 23.90
C TYR A 139 -29.47 -13.61 24.20
N CYS A 140 -29.16 -14.61 23.38
CA CYS A 140 -29.56 -16.00 23.63
C CYS A 140 -28.91 -16.59 24.90
N ARG A 141 -27.69 -16.17 25.24
CA ARG A 141 -26.99 -16.63 26.44
C ARG A 141 -27.58 -16.03 27.71
N GLU A 142 -27.95 -14.74 27.68
CA GLU A 142 -28.64 -14.05 28.78
C GLU A 142 -30.01 -14.70 29.07
N ARG A 143 -30.77 -15.03 28.02
CA ARG A 143 -32.08 -15.69 28.17
C ARG A 143 -32.01 -17.15 28.63
N ARG A 144 -30.93 -17.87 28.36
CA ARG A 144 -30.75 -19.26 28.85
C ARG A 144 -30.31 -19.38 30.30
N GLY A 145 -29.89 -18.28 30.95
CA GLY A 145 -29.55 -18.26 32.37
C GLY A 145 -30.74 -18.00 33.31
N PHE A 146 -31.95 -17.89 32.75
CA PHE A 146 -33.17 -17.49 33.46
C PHE A 146 -34.26 -18.59 33.49
N ILE A 147 -33.90 -19.85 33.16
CA ILE A 147 -34.77 -21.04 33.27
C ILE A 147 -34.10 -22.04 34.20
#